data_AF-A0A3N5L6I5-F1
#
_entry.id   AF-A0A3N5L6I5-F1
#
_cell.length_a   1.000
_cell.length_b   1.000
_cell.length_c   1.000
_cell.angle_alpha   90.00
_cell.angle_beta   90.00
_cell.angle_gamma   90.00
#
_symmetry.space_group_name_H-M   'P 1'
#
loop_
_entity.id
_entity.type
_entity.pdbx_description
1 polymer ?
#
loop_
_entity_poly.entity_id
_entity_poly.type
_entity_poly.pdbx_seq_one_letter_code
_entity_poly.pdbx_strand_id
1 'polypeptide(L)' 'MSHSKDSHQKVPFPKNRLPVLETLQTWALKHAIHGLLEVDVPDVRRLIREQRARTGDSLSIDALHI' A
#
# COMPACT_ATOMS: atom_id res chain seq x y z
N MET A 1 3.13 -46.62 -4.14
CA MET A 1 2.63 -45.67 -3.13
C MET A 1 2.01 -44.49 -3.86
N SER A 2 0.67 -44.36 -3.82
CA SER A 2 -0.08 -43.34 -4.55
C SER A 2 -0.10 -42.04 -3.73
N HIS A 3 0.44 -40.94 -4.28
CA HIS A 3 0.25 -39.61 -3.70
C HIS A 3 -1.19 -39.17 -4.02
N SER A 4 -2.08 -39.12 -3.01
CA SER A 4 -3.40 -38.52 -3.21
C SER A 4 -3.23 -37.05 -3.59
N LYS A 5 -3.77 -36.69 -4.76
CA LYS A 5 -3.85 -35.30 -5.22
C LYS A 5 -4.86 -34.57 -4.34
N ASP A 6 -4.44 -34.11 -3.17
CA ASP A 6 -5.35 -33.41 -2.27
C ASP A 6 -5.68 -32.00 -2.81
N SER A 7 -6.93 -31.89 -3.26
CA SER A 7 -7.89 -30.82 -2.99
C SER A 7 -7.42 -29.37 -3.23
N HIS A 8 -7.28 -28.98 -4.49
CA HIS A 8 -7.32 -27.56 -4.85
C HIS A 8 -8.79 -27.12 -5.04
N GLN A 9 -9.28 -26.22 -4.20
CA GLN A 9 -10.60 -25.61 -4.37
C GLN A 9 -10.48 -24.34 -5.22
N LYS A 10 -11.12 -24.34 -6.40
CA LYS A 10 -11.27 -23.11 -7.19
C LYS A 10 -12.36 -22.25 -6.56
N VAL A 11 -12.02 -21.01 -6.24
CA VAL A 11 -12.99 -20.00 -5.77
C VAL A 11 -13.22 -18.97 -6.88
N PRO A 12 -14.46 -18.48 -7.08
CA PRO A 12 -14.72 -17.42 -8.04
C PRO A 12 -13.91 -16.16 -7.70
N PHE A 13 -13.40 -15.49 -8.73
CA PHE A 13 -12.74 -14.20 -8.52
C PHE A 13 -13.77 -13.18 -8.01
N PRO A 14 -13.49 -12.50 -6.88
CA PRO A 14 -14.47 -11.63 -6.27
C PRO A 14 -14.68 -10.37 -7.13
N LYS A 15 -15.94 -10.08 -7.47
CA LYS A 15 -16.31 -9.02 -8.42
C LYS A 15 -15.81 -7.64 -7.99
N ASN A 16 -15.73 -7.37 -6.68
CA ASN A 16 -15.21 -6.10 -6.14
C ASN A 16 -13.72 -5.86 -6.43
N ARG A 17 -12.96 -6.88 -6.88
CA ARG A 17 -11.56 -6.75 -7.28
C ARG A 17 -11.37 -6.51 -8.78
N LEU A 18 -12.43 -6.62 -9.59
CA LEU A 18 -12.35 -6.38 -11.04
C LEU A 18 -11.81 -4.99 -11.37
N PRO A 19 -12.23 -3.89 -10.70
CA PRO A 19 -11.69 -2.55 -10.99
C PRO A 19 -10.17 -2.46 -10.75
N VAL A 20 -9.66 -3.15 -9.72
CA VAL A 20 -8.22 -3.20 -9.42
C VAL A 20 -7.48 -3.94 -10.54
N LEU A 21 -8.03 -5.07 -11.00
CA LEU A 21 -7.44 -5.86 -12.08
C LEU A 21 -7.38 -5.07 -13.41
N GLU A 22 -8.47 -4.41 -13.78
CA GLU A 22 -8.53 -3.56 -14.98
C GLU A 22 -7.54 -2.37 -14.89
N THR A 23 -7.45 -1.76 -13.72
CA THR A 23 -6.50 -0.68 -13.45
C THR A 23 -5.06 -1.18 -13.63
N LEU A 24 -4.70 -2.30 -13.03
CA LEU A 24 -3.37 -2.89 -13.14
C LEU A 24 -3.01 -3.26 -14.58
N GLN A 25 -3.94 -3.87 -15.32
CA GLN A 25 -3.74 -4.19 -16.74
C GLN A 25 -3.49 -2.93 -17.57
N THR A 26 -4.23 -1.87 -17.32
CA THR A 26 -4.05 -0.58 -18.02
C THR A 26 -2.71 0.07 -17.67
N TRP A 27 -2.32 0.04 -16.38
CA TRP A 27 -1.04 0.59 -15.93
C TRP A 27 0.17 -0.17 -16.48
N ALA A 28 0.06 -1.50 -16.64
CA ALA A 28 1.13 -2.33 -17.20
C ALA A 28 1.51 -1.94 -18.64
N LEU A 29 0.61 -1.28 -19.37
CA LEU A 29 0.87 -0.80 -20.73
C LEU A 29 1.57 0.57 -20.76
N LYS A 30 1.69 1.27 -19.63
CA LYS A 30 2.32 2.58 -19.56
C LYS A 30 3.83 2.45 -19.36
N HIS A 31 4.59 3.26 -20.09
CA HIS A 31 6.02 3.41 -19.85
C HIS A 31 6.26 4.24 -18.58
N ALA A 32 6.27 3.58 -17.43
CA ALA A 32 6.54 4.21 -16.15
C ALA A 32 8.05 4.43 -15.96
N ILE A 33 8.43 5.68 -15.67
CA ILE A 33 9.76 6.00 -15.15
C ILE A 33 9.68 5.81 -13.63
N HIS A 34 10.58 5.00 -13.09
CA HIS A 34 10.65 4.73 -11.65
C HIS A 34 11.77 5.58 -11.05
N GLY A 35 11.40 6.44 -10.09
CA GLY A 35 12.33 7.23 -9.31
C GLY A 35 12.35 6.77 -7.86
N LEU A 36 13.54 6.72 -7.27
CA LEU A 36 13.72 6.56 -5.83
C LEU A 36 14.27 7.88 -5.29
N LEU A 37 13.76 8.30 -4.13
CA LEU A 37 14.18 9.52 -3.44
C LEU A 37 14.45 9.18 -1.98
N GLU A 38 15.56 9.70 -1.47
CA GLU A 38 15.85 9.73 -0.03
C GLU A 38 15.43 11.10 0.51
N VAL A 39 14.67 11.12 1.60
CA VAL A 39 14.15 12.34 2.23
C VAL A 39 14.48 12.31 3.71
N ASP A 40 15.13 13.38 4.17
CA ASP A 40 15.35 13.60 5.59
C ASP A 40 14.04 14.05 6.24
N VAL A 41 13.59 13.30 7.26
CA VAL A 41 12.33 13.57 7.97
C VAL A 41 12.48 13.98 9.46
N PRO A 42 13.58 14.62 9.92
CA PRO A 42 13.74 14.92 11.35
C PRO A 42 12.68 15.92 11.86
N ASP A 43 12.40 16.98 11.09
CA ASP A 43 11.39 17.97 11.47
C ASP A 43 9.97 17.42 11.42
N VAL A 44 9.65 16.61 10.40
CA VAL A 44 8.36 15.91 10.30
C VAL A 44 8.14 15.03 11.54
N ARG A 45 9.15 14.24 11.92
CA ARG A 45 9.09 13.40 13.12
C ARG A 45 8.95 14.21 14.41
N ARG A 46 9.62 15.37 14.50
CA ARG A 46 9.49 16.28 15.64
C ARG A 46 8.06 16.81 15.74
N LEU A 47 7.49 17.30 14.64
CA LEU A 47 6.12 17.84 14.60
C LEU A 47 5.06 16.80 15.00
N ILE A 48 5.18 15.57 14.51
CA ILE A 48 4.28 14.46 14.90
C ILE A 48 4.37 14.21 16.41
N ARG A 49 5.59 14.16 16.97
CA ARG A 49 5.78 13.96 18.42
C ARG A 49 5.19 15.10 19.24
N GLU A 50 5.40 16.34 18.82
CA GLU A 50 4.86 17.51 19.51
C GLU A 50 3.33 17.54 19.45
N GLN A 51 2.73 17.22 18.30
CA GLN A 51 1.27 17.14 18.16
C GLN A 51 0.69 16.05 19.06
N ARG A 52 1.32 14.88 19.12
CA ARG A 52 0.93 13.81 20.04
C ARG A 52 1.05 14.22 21.49
N ALA A 53 2.11 14.94 21.86
CA ALA A 53 2.27 15.45 23.22
C ALA A 53 1.19 16.48 23.60
N ARG A 54 0.74 17.30 22.65
CA ARG A 54 -0.29 18.34 22.88
C ARG A 54 -1.71 17.79 22.91
N THR A 55 -2.02 16.78 22.10
CA THR A 55 -3.40 16.36 21.83
C THR A 55 -3.72 14.93 22.30
N GLY A 56 -2.71 14.10 22.53
CA GLY A 56 -2.87 12.67 22.79
C GLY A 56 -2.98 11.82 21.51
N ASP A 57 -3.34 12.42 20.38
CA ASP A 57 -3.54 11.72 19.11
C ASP A 57 -2.22 11.49 18.36
N SER A 58 -2.13 10.40 17.60
CA SER A 58 -0.96 10.13 16.75
C SER A 58 -1.27 10.46 15.30
N LEU A 59 -0.57 11.47 14.76
CA LEU A 59 -0.64 11.81 13.34
C LEU A 59 0.18 10.82 12.48
N SER A 60 -0.33 10.42 11.32
CA SER A 60 0.46 9.74 10.30
C SER A 60 1.37 10.73 9.56
N ILE A 61 2.49 10.26 9.01
CA ILE A 61 3.36 11.10 8.17
C ILE A 61 2.58 11.64 6.96
N ASP A 62 1.72 10.83 6.36
CA ASP A 62 0.91 11.22 5.18
C ASP A 62 -0.10 12.34 5.47
N ALA A 63 -0.48 12.55 6.72
CA ALA A 63 -1.35 13.66 7.09
C ALA A 63 -0.59 15.00 7.17
N LEU A 64 0.75 14.99 7.18
CA LEU A 64 1.53 16.15 6.83
C LEU A 64 1.66 16.17 5.30
N HIS A 65 0.81 16.95 4.63
CA HIS A 65 1.06 17.29 3.23
C HIS A 65 2.34 18.14 3.18
N ILE A 66 3.46 17.53 2.78
CA ILE A 66 4.76 18.17 2.55
C ILE A 66 4.85 18.59 1.09
#